data_AF-A0A316R598-F1
#
_entry.id   AF-A0A316R598-F1
#
_cell.length_a   1.000
_cell.length_b   1.000
_cell.length_c   1.000
_cell.angle_alpha   90.00
_cell.angle_beta   90.00
_cell.angle_gamma   90.00
#
_symmetry.space_group_name_H-M   'P 1'
#
loop_
_entity.id
_entity.type
_entity.pdbx_description
1 polymer ?
#
loop_
_entity_poly.entity_id
_entity_poly.type
_entity_poly.pdbx_seq_one_letter_code
_entity_poly.pdbx_strand_id
1 'polypeptide(L)'
;MDIQKLIRESETLDRKYDERLSLLRTASYEILKGSKIPYNKKDIEDYLWEVLSAEDGAENIYRMVMTNEQGAIADEMNKVCYQIIKKYGVDNLRLKSSFTRLVAYAETDPEKAAELEEELTKLLKELWKTE
;
A
#
# COMPACT_ATOMS: atom_id res chain seq x y z
N MET A 1 1.55 18.27 0.43
CA MET A 1 1.12 17.56 -0.79
C MET A 1 -0.40 17.54 -0.82
N ASP A 2 -1.01 17.55 -2.01
CA ASP A 2 -2.45 17.33 -2.20
C ASP A 2 -2.63 15.88 -2.69
N ILE A 3 -3.22 15.03 -1.85
CA ILE A 3 -3.36 13.59 -2.12
C ILE A 3 -4.34 13.35 -3.27
N GLN A 4 -5.45 14.07 -3.32
CA GLN A 4 -6.46 13.88 -4.38
C GLN A 4 -5.92 14.30 -5.74
N LYS A 5 -5.11 15.37 -5.78
CA LYS A 5 -4.40 15.74 -7.01
C LYS A 5 -3.40 14.68 -7.44
N LEU A 6 -2.64 14.13 -6.50
CA LEU A 6 -1.66 13.07 -6.77
C LEU A 6 -2.33 11.79 -7.30
N ILE A 7 -3.45 11.36 -6.73
CA ILE A 7 -4.21 10.19 -7.20
C ILE A 7 -4.61 10.39 -8.67
N ARG A 8 -5.17 11.56 -9.01
CA ARG A 8 -5.52 11.89 -10.41
C ARG A 8 -4.32 11.88 -11.34
N GLU A 9 -3.17 12.37 -10.87
CA GLU A 9 -1.93 12.32 -11.66
C GLU A 9 -1.48 10.87 -11.90
N SER A 10 -1.54 10.02 -10.87
CA SER A 10 -1.28 8.57 -10.99
C SER A 10 -2.20 7.89 -12.00
N GLU A 11 -3.50 8.19 -11.96
CA GLU A 11 -4.50 7.67 -12.92
C GLU A 11 -4.20 8.09 -14.37
N THR A 12 -3.62 9.28 -14.59
CA THR A 12 -3.23 9.72 -15.95
C THR A 12 -2.01 9.00 -16.51
N LEU A 13 -1.20 8.34 -15.68
CA LEU A 13 -0.08 7.49 -16.07
C LEU A 13 -0.55 6.09 -16.50
N ASP A 14 -1.80 5.95 -16.97
CA ASP A 14 -2.45 4.70 -17.40
C ASP A 14 -1.47 3.72 -18.07
N ARG A 15 -1.32 2.53 -17.48
CA ARG A 15 -0.41 1.44 -17.87
C ARG A 15 1.09 1.77 -17.93
N LYS A 16 1.52 3.00 -17.66
CA LYS A 16 2.94 3.38 -17.51
C LYS A 16 3.42 3.07 -16.10
N TYR A 17 3.49 1.79 -15.76
CA TYR A 17 3.65 1.39 -14.36
C TYR A 17 5.00 1.73 -13.73
N ASP A 18 6.08 1.83 -14.51
CA ASP A 18 7.37 2.30 -13.97
C ASP A 18 7.25 3.72 -13.41
N GLU A 19 6.62 4.61 -14.17
CA GLU A 19 6.37 6.01 -13.78
C GLU A 19 5.35 6.07 -12.63
N ARG A 20 4.25 5.31 -12.75
CA ARG A 20 3.14 5.31 -11.78
C ARG A 20 3.57 4.79 -10.41
N LEU A 21 4.25 3.65 -10.35
CA LEU A 21 4.75 3.07 -9.10
C LEU A 21 5.83 3.96 -8.47
N SER A 22 6.68 4.60 -9.27
CA SER A 22 7.69 5.55 -8.78
C SER A 22 7.06 6.80 -8.14
N LEU A 23 6.02 7.36 -8.78
CA LEU A 23 5.25 8.48 -8.26
C LEU A 23 4.62 8.13 -6.91
N LEU A 24 3.91 7.00 -6.86
CA LEU A 24 3.24 6.52 -5.65
C LEU A 24 4.26 6.22 -4.55
N ARG A 25 5.37 5.54 -4.84
CA ARG A 25 6.44 5.32 -3.84
C ARG A 25 6.93 6.63 -3.23
N THR A 26 7.17 7.64 -4.05
CA THR A 26 7.64 8.96 -3.59
C THR A 26 6.60 9.61 -2.68
N ALA A 27 5.33 9.57 -3.07
CA ALA A 27 4.23 10.07 -2.27
C ALA A 27 4.06 9.31 -0.95
N SER A 28 4.23 7.99 -0.93
CA SER A 28 4.18 7.18 0.30
C SER A 28 5.21 7.69 1.32
N TYR A 29 6.43 7.99 0.89
CA TYR A 29 7.44 8.57 1.78
C TYR A 29 7.06 9.96 2.28
N GLU A 30 6.50 10.82 1.43
CA GLU A 30 6.03 12.15 1.84
C GLU A 30 4.86 12.09 2.83
N ILE A 31 3.91 11.17 2.60
CA ILE A 31 2.78 10.92 3.51
C ILE A 31 3.28 10.40 4.85
N LEU A 32 4.17 9.41 4.83
CA LEU A 32 4.73 8.84 6.05
C LEU A 32 5.55 9.86 6.83
N LYS A 33 6.33 10.72 6.17
CA LYS A 33 7.03 11.84 6.81
C LYS A 33 6.01 12.78 7.48
N GLY A 34 4.88 12.99 6.80
CA GLY A 34 3.77 13.79 7.29
C GLY A 34 3.95 15.27 7.01
N SER A 35 2.89 16.01 7.32
CA SER A 35 2.75 17.43 7.04
C SER A 35 2.41 18.17 8.34
N LYS A 36 2.62 19.50 8.37
CA LYS A 36 2.23 20.34 9.51
C LYS A 36 0.73 20.24 9.80
N ILE A 37 -0.08 20.10 8.75
CA ILE A 37 -1.51 19.80 8.86
C ILE A 37 -1.68 18.30 8.59
N PRO A 38 -2.24 17.52 9.53
CA PRO A 38 -2.50 16.11 9.29
C PRO A 38 -3.36 15.91 8.04
N TYR A 39 -2.99 14.94 7.21
CA TYR A 39 -3.85 14.49 6.11
C TYR A 39 -5.14 13.91 6.68
N ASN A 40 -6.26 14.15 5.98
CA ASN A 40 -7.51 13.55 6.41
C ASN A 40 -7.49 12.04 6.13
N LYS A 41 -8.23 11.28 6.95
CA LYS A 41 -8.21 9.82 6.92
C LYS A 41 -8.77 9.26 5.61
N LYS A 42 -9.79 9.89 5.04
CA LYS A 42 -10.40 9.47 3.79
C LYS A 42 -9.43 9.55 2.61
N ASP A 43 -8.69 10.64 2.49
CA ASP A 43 -7.67 10.80 1.44
C ASP A 43 -6.56 9.75 1.60
N ILE A 44 -6.16 9.44 2.83
CA ILE A 44 -5.20 8.36 3.09
C ILE A 44 -5.74 7.01 2.63
N GLU A 45 -7.00 6.70 2.93
CA GLU A 45 -7.62 5.45 2.47
C GLU A 45 -7.76 5.41 0.94
N ASP A 46 -8.22 6.49 0.31
CA ASP A 46 -8.33 6.61 -1.16
C ASP A 46 -6.95 6.42 -1.81
N TYR A 47 -5.89 6.99 -1.22
CA TYR A 47 -4.51 6.80 -1.66
C TYR A 47 -4.02 5.34 -1.56
N LEU A 48 -4.30 4.68 -0.43
CA LEU A 48 -3.91 3.29 -0.22
C LEU A 48 -4.61 2.34 -1.21
N TRP A 49 -5.86 2.64 -1.58
CA TRP A 49 -6.56 1.91 -2.64
C TRP A 49 -5.94 2.13 -4.01
N GLU A 50 -5.51 3.35 -4.31
CA GLU A 50 -4.83 3.67 -5.57
C GLU A 50 -3.50 2.91 -5.69
N VAL A 51 -2.74 2.78 -4.59
CA VAL A 51 -1.53 1.95 -4.54
C VAL A 51 -1.84 0.49 -4.90
N LEU A 52 -2.83 -0.12 -4.23
CA LEU A 52 -3.22 -1.51 -4.53
C LEU A 52 -3.70 -1.68 -5.97
N SER A 53 -4.42 -0.69 -6.51
CA SER A 53 -4.89 -0.72 -7.90
C SER A 53 -3.74 -0.61 -8.90
N ALA A 54 -2.73 0.22 -8.63
CA ALA A 54 -1.57 0.35 -9.50
C ALA A 54 -0.71 -0.92 -9.48
N GLU A 55 -0.53 -1.55 -8.32
CA GLU A 55 0.17 -2.83 -8.19
C GLU A 55 -0.57 -3.95 -8.91
N ASP A 56 -1.87 -4.14 -8.66
CA ASP A 56 -2.67 -5.15 -9.36
C ASP A 56 -2.66 -4.92 -10.88
N GLY A 57 -2.74 -3.66 -11.31
CA GLY A 57 -2.62 -3.29 -12.71
C GLY A 57 -1.27 -3.69 -13.33
N ALA A 58 -0.17 -3.43 -12.62
CA ALA A 58 1.18 -3.76 -13.05
C ALA A 58 1.38 -5.27 -13.13
N GLU A 59 1.00 -6.00 -12.08
CA GLU A 59 1.07 -7.46 -12.02
C GLU A 59 0.27 -8.10 -13.16
N ASN A 60 -0.96 -7.62 -13.42
CA ASN A 60 -1.82 -8.16 -14.48
C ASN A 60 -1.28 -7.91 -15.89
N ILE A 61 -0.65 -6.75 -16.17
CA ILE A 61 -0.05 -6.49 -17.50
C ILE A 61 1.04 -7.50 -17.83
N TYR A 62 1.81 -7.94 -16.84
CA TYR A 62 2.90 -8.90 -17.03
C TYR A 62 2.51 -10.36 -16.76
N ARG A 63 1.20 -10.69 -16.79
CA ARG A 63 0.67 -12.04 -16.52
C ARG A 63 1.03 -12.56 -15.13
N MET A 64 0.73 -11.76 -14.11
CA MET A 64 0.91 -12.08 -12.70
C MET A 64 2.36 -12.06 -12.19
N VAL A 65 3.27 -11.38 -12.90
CA VAL A 65 4.66 -11.22 -12.44
C VAL A 65 5.20 -9.86 -12.88
N MET A 66 5.36 -8.92 -11.93
CA MET A 66 6.02 -7.64 -12.21
C MET A 66 7.48 -7.85 -12.66
N THR A 67 8.07 -6.83 -13.30
CA THR A 67 9.53 -6.83 -13.49
C THR A 67 10.24 -6.79 -12.12
N ASN A 68 11.50 -7.24 -12.06
CA ASN A 68 12.27 -7.22 -10.81
C ASN A 68 12.36 -5.81 -10.19
N GLU A 69 12.47 -4.77 -11.02
CA GLU A 69 12.55 -3.38 -10.56
C GLU A 69 11.20 -2.90 -10.01
N GLN A 70 10.10 -3.18 -10.71
CA GLN A 70 8.75 -2.88 -10.23
C GLN A 70 8.42 -3.62 -8.93
N GLY A 71 8.79 -4.90 -8.83
CA GLY A 71 8.60 -5.69 -7.61
C GLY A 71 9.37 -5.12 -6.42
N ALA A 72 10.63 -4.72 -6.62
CA ALA A 72 11.41 -4.07 -5.57
C ALA A 72 10.80 -2.74 -5.10
N ILE A 73 10.28 -1.94 -6.05
CA ILE A 73 9.56 -0.69 -5.75
C ILE A 73 8.27 -0.98 -4.96
N ALA A 74 7.50 -1.98 -5.38
CA ALA A 74 6.25 -2.38 -4.73
C ALA A 74 6.50 -2.86 -3.29
N ASP A 75 7.48 -3.75 -3.06
CA ASP A 75 7.83 -4.25 -1.73
C ASP A 75 8.24 -3.12 -0.78
N GLU A 76 9.07 -2.20 -1.26
CA GLU A 76 9.48 -1.00 -0.53
C GLU A 76 8.26 -0.12 -0.20
N MET A 77 7.43 0.18 -1.20
CA MET A 77 6.24 1.01 -1.05
C MET A 77 5.23 0.38 -0.09
N ASN A 78 5.01 -0.93 -0.16
CA ASN A 78 4.09 -1.67 0.71
C ASN A 78 4.49 -1.58 2.19
N LYS A 79 5.80 -1.65 2.49
CA LYS A 79 6.32 -1.43 3.84
C LYS A 79 6.02 -0.02 4.35
N VAL A 80 6.14 0.99 3.49
CA VAL A 80 5.80 2.37 3.82
C VAL A 80 4.29 2.54 4.03
N CYS A 81 3.46 1.97 3.15
CA CYS A 81 2.00 2.00 3.26
C CYS A 81 1.48 1.34 4.54
N TYR A 82 2.07 0.22 4.95
CA TYR A 82 1.78 -0.41 6.24
C TYR A 82 2.08 0.52 7.42
N GLN A 83 3.18 1.28 7.36
CA GLN A 83 3.49 2.30 8.38
C GLN A 83 2.52 3.50 8.33
N ILE A 84 2.07 3.91 7.15
CA ILE A 84 1.04 4.94 6.98
C ILE A 84 -0.26 4.51 7.66
N ILE A 85 -0.70 3.27 7.44
CA ILE A 85 -1.89 2.68 8.07
C ILE A 85 -1.80 2.81 9.60
N LYS A 86 -0.66 2.46 10.19
CA LYS A 86 -0.43 2.58 11.64
C LYS A 86 -0.41 4.04 12.10
N LYS A 87 0.31 4.92 11.38
CA LYS A 87 0.48 6.34 11.74
C LYS A 87 -0.83 7.12 11.72
N TYR A 88 -1.66 6.87 10.71
CA TYR A 88 -2.93 7.58 10.51
C TYR A 88 -4.13 6.83 11.10
N GLY A 89 -3.92 5.66 11.70
CA GLY A 89 -4.96 4.86 12.34
C GLY A 89 -6.08 4.47 11.39
N VAL A 90 -5.74 3.94 10.19
CA VAL A 90 -6.74 3.49 9.21
C VAL A 90 -7.55 2.33 9.80
N ASP A 91 -8.89 2.44 9.79
CA ASP A 91 -9.79 1.43 10.38
C ASP A 91 -10.26 0.40 9.36
N ASN A 92 -10.11 0.69 8.07
CA ASN A 92 -10.55 -0.18 6.99
C ASN A 92 -9.83 -1.53 7.05
N LEU A 93 -10.54 -2.57 7.50
CA LEU A 93 -9.98 -3.92 7.69
C LEU A 93 -9.42 -4.52 6.41
N ARG A 94 -10.03 -4.23 5.25
CA ARG A 94 -9.53 -4.71 3.96
C ARG A 94 -8.16 -4.12 3.65
N LEU A 95 -8.00 -2.80 3.74
CA LEU A 95 -6.70 -2.14 3.54
C LEU A 95 -5.65 -2.66 4.51
N LYS A 96 -5.98 -2.75 5.81
CA LYS A 96 -5.07 -3.30 6.82
C LYS A 96 -4.61 -4.70 6.44
N SER A 97 -5.56 -5.62 6.16
CA SER A 97 -5.23 -7.00 5.81
C SER A 97 -4.39 -7.11 4.53
N SER A 98 -4.70 -6.31 3.50
CA SER A 98 -3.96 -6.32 2.23
C SER A 98 -2.50 -5.93 2.45
N PHE A 99 -2.23 -4.79 3.09
CA PHE A 99 -0.86 -4.34 3.28
C PHE A 99 -0.10 -5.18 4.32
N THR A 100 -0.74 -5.68 5.37
CA THR A 100 -0.10 -6.62 6.29
C THR A 100 0.33 -7.90 5.56
N ARG A 101 -0.51 -8.45 4.68
CA ARG A 101 -0.18 -9.62 3.85
C ARG A 101 0.99 -9.35 2.91
N LEU A 102 0.97 -8.22 2.20
CA LEU A 102 2.04 -7.84 1.26
C LEU A 102 3.39 -7.70 1.99
N VAL A 103 3.40 -7.04 3.15
CA VAL A 103 4.62 -6.90 3.95
C VAL A 103 5.09 -8.24 4.52
N ALA A 104 4.17 -9.11 4.97
CA ALA A 104 4.52 -10.45 5.45
C ALA A 104 5.22 -11.29 4.38
N TYR A 105 4.74 -11.25 3.13
CA TYR A 105 5.35 -11.99 2.02
C TYR A 105 6.75 -11.49 1.64
N ALA A 106 7.02 -10.20 1.83
CA ALA A 106 8.32 -9.58 1.55
C ALA A 106 9.25 -9.49 2.76
N GLU A 107 8.86 -10.06 3.92
CA GLU A 107 9.68 -10.07 5.13
C GLU A 107 10.60 -11.30 5.15
N THR A 108 11.89 -11.05 5.37
CA THR A 108 12.93 -12.08 5.40
C THR A 108 13.31 -12.48 6.83
N ASP A 109 13.01 -11.62 7.80
CA ASP A 109 13.19 -11.89 9.23
C ASP A 109 12.06 -12.83 9.71
N PRO A 110 12.37 -14.06 10.13
CA PRO A 110 11.36 -15.06 10.47
C PRO A 110 10.52 -14.67 11.70
N GLU A 111 11.09 -13.91 12.64
CA GLU A 111 10.35 -13.47 13.83
C GLU A 111 9.33 -12.40 13.44
N LYS A 112 9.75 -11.41 12.66
CA LYS A 112 8.83 -10.37 12.15
C LYS A 112 7.77 -10.92 11.21
N ALA A 113 8.13 -11.89 10.36
CA ALA A 113 7.17 -12.55 9.49
C ALA A 113 6.08 -13.26 10.29
N ALA A 114 6.45 -13.95 11.39
CA ALA A 114 5.48 -14.58 12.28
C ALA A 114 4.56 -13.57 12.99
N GLU A 115 5.09 -12.43 13.43
CA GLU A 115 4.29 -11.35 14.02
C GLU A 115 3.26 -10.78 13.03
N LEU A 116 3.68 -10.55 11.79
CA LEU A 116 2.82 -10.06 10.72
C LEU A 116 1.73 -11.08 10.34
N GLU A 117 2.06 -12.37 10.30
CA GLU A 117 1.09 -13.44 10.03
C GLU A 117 0.05 -13.57 11.16
N GLU A 118 0.46 -13.39 12.43
CA GLU A 118 -0.47 -13.36 13.56
C GLU A 118 -1.39 -12.12 13.47
N GLU A 119 -0.85 -10.95 13.13
CA GLU A 119 -1.63 -9.74 12.89
C GLU A 119 -2.64 -9.95 11.75
N LEU A 120 -2.20 -10.49 10.61
CA LEU A 120 -3.05 -10.80 9.46
C LEU A 120 -4.18 -11.77 9.86
N THR A 121 -3.85 -12.83 10.59
CA THR A 121 -4.83 -13.81 11.08
C THR A 121 -5.92 -13.14 11.93
N LYS A 122 -5.55 -12.19 12.80
CA LYS A 122 -6.52 -11.44 13.61
C LYS A 122 -7.40 -10.57 12.73
N LEU A 123 -6.81 -9.83 11.79
CA LEU A 123 -7.54 -8.95 10.86
C LEU A 123 -8.54 -9.73 10.01
N LEU A 124 -8.16 -10.89 9.47
CA LEU A 124 -9.04 -11.72 8.65
C LEU A 124 -10.21 -12.31 9.47
N LYS A 125 -9.96 -12.72 10.71
CA LYS A 125 -11.01 -13.17 11.64
C LYS A 125 -12.01 -12.06 11.98
N GLU A 126 -11.55 -10.81 12.08
CA GLU A 126 -12.42 -9.65 12.27
C GLU A 126 -13.23 -9.35 11.01
N LEU A 127 -12.59 -9.37 9.84
CA LEU A 127 -13.23 -9.11 8.56
C LEU A 127 -14.36 -10.11 8.28
N TRP A 128 -14.14 -11.41 8.51
CA TRP A 128 -15.16 -12.45 8.34
C TRP A 128 -16.36 -12.34 9.29
N LYS A 129 -16.26 -11.58 10.38
CA LYS A 129 -17.41 -11.30 11.26
C LYS A 129 -18.26 -10.13 10.78
N THR A 130 -17.73 -9.35 9.83
CA THR A 130 -18.38 -8.15 9.28
C THR A 130 -19.00 -8.37 7.91
N GLU A 131 -18.75 -9.53 7.29
CA GLU A 131 -19.36 -9.99 6.03
C GLU A 131 -20.53 -10.95 6.31
#